data_AF-W1J884-F1
#
_entry.id   AF-W1J884-F1
#
_cell.length_a   1.000
_cell.length_b   1.000
_cell.length_c   1.000
_cell.angle_alpha   90.00
_cell.angle_beta   90.00
_cell.angle_gamma   90.00
#
_symmetry.space_group_name_H-M   'P 1'
#
loop_
_entity.id
_entity.type
_entity.pdbx_description
1 polymer ?
#
loop_
_entity_poly.entity_id
_entity_poly.type
_entity_poly.pdbx_seq_one_letter_code
_entity_poly.pdbx_strand_id
1 'polypeptide(L)'
;MESTMNTNSNTAQIVHINESNIAPTVQQSLNQLVVFYFWSPQDLHCHELEATLDKLAHEYAGQFTLAKVNCDQLGHISAQFGVRTVPTVLFVREARPVHGFEGLQTDENIRKMFAQLLQQHEKSPLEQASELLAEGKNLEALPLLKEAYQADPQDTELSLFLAEVHISLNQLEDAQKILETIPLENQDQRYHDLLMAIESHKQAADSPEIQKLLQEMAAQPENAELAIQLASKLHEVGRNKEALELLLGFLKKDLSAGNGEVKKTLMDIISALGAGDALASKYRRQVYSLLY
;
A
#
# COMPACT_ATOMS: atom_id res chain seq x y z
N MET A 1 -30.04 -6.75 21.77
CA MET A 1 -28.61 -6.94 21.48
C MET A 1 -28.40 -6.54 20.04
N GLU A 2 -28.20 -5.25 19.80
CA GLU A 2 -27.96 -4.73 18.46
C GLU A 2 -26.54 -4.17 18.41
N SER A 3 -25.75 -4.85 17.58
CA SER A 3 -24.57 -4.47 16.84
C SER A 3 -24.04 -3.05 17.02
N THR A 4 -22.84 -2.98 17.60
CA THR A 4 -21.91 -1.85 17.49
C THR A 4 -21.48 -1.69 16.03
N MET A 5 -22.09 -0.75 15.31
CA MET A 5 -21.49 -0.22 14.09
C MET A 5 -20.37 0.74 14.49
N ASN A 6 -19.12 0.31 14.29
CA ASN A 6 -17.95 1.16 14.40
C ASN A 6 -17.90 2.04 13.14
N THR A 7 -18.56 3.20 13.19
CA THR A 7 -18.34 4.25 12.20
C THR A 7 -17.08 5.00 12.63
N ASN A 8 -15.98 4.85 11.88
CA ASN A 8 -14.86 5.80 11.93
C ASN A 8 -15.39 7.16 11.45
N SER A 9 -16.00 7.90 12.37
CA SER A 9 -16.36 9.28 12.18
C SER A 9 -15.06 10.07 12.29
N ASN A 10 -14.52 10.46 11.14
CA ASN A 10 -13.40 11.36 11.06
C ASN A 10 -13.85 12.75 11.54
N THR A 11 -13.90 12.94 12.86
CA THR A 11 -14.35 14.17 13.53
C THR A 11 -13.16 15.10 13.75
N ALA A 12 -13.41 16.42 13.65
CA ALA A 12 -12.42 17.43 13.99
C ALA A 12 -11.91 17.21 15.43
N GLN A 13 -10.59 17.01 15.59
CA GLN A 13 -9.98 16.82 16.91
C GLN A 13 -9.68 18.18 17.54
N ILE A 14 -10.69 18.80 18.16
CA ILE A 14 -10.55 20.07 18.88
C ILE A 14 -10.50 19.78 20.39
N VAL A 15 -9.43 20.22 21.05
CA VAL A 15 -9.18 19.98 22.47
C VAL A 15 -8.97 21.32 23.18
N HIS A 16 -9.70 21.56 24.26
CA HIS A 16 -9.43 22.67 25.17
C HIS A 16 -8.38 22.25 26.19
N ILE A 17 -7.27 22.97 26.21
CA ILE A 17 -6.12 22.66 27.06
C ILE A 17 -6.36 23.12 28.49
N ASN A 18 -5.89 22.30 29.43
CA ASN A 18 -5.83 22.54 30.86
C ASN A 18 -4.56 21.87 31.44
N GLU A 19 -4.36 22.00 32.74
CA GLU A 19 -3.16 21.48 33.43
C GLU A 19 -3.02 19.95 33.35
N SER A 20 -4.12 19.20 33.23
CA SER A 20 -4.07 17.74 33.22
C SER A 20 -3.89 17.13 31.84
N ASN A 21 -4.27 17.83 30.77
CA ASN A 21 -4.21 17.31 29.40
C ASN A 21 -3.09 17.88 28.53
N ILE A 22 -2.38 18.92 28.95
CA ILE A 22 -1.32 19.50 28.11
C ILE A 22 -0.18 18.53 27.82
N ALA A 23 0.32 17.82 28.83
CA ALA A 23 1.39 16.86 28.66
C ALA A 23 1.02 15.73 27.68
N PRO A 24 -0.14 15.05 27.82
CA PRO A 24 -0.55 14.04 26.84
C PRO A 24 -0.82 14.64 25.45
N THR A 25 -1.36 15.86 25.34
CA THR A 25 -1.53 16.50 24.03
C THR A 25 -0.20 16.85 23.35
N VAL A 26 0.83 17.25 24.11
CA VAL A 26 2.19 17.40 23.55
C VAL A 26 2.74 16.04 23.14
N GLN A 27 2.54 14.98 23.91
CA GLN A 27 2.98 13.63 23.53
C GLN A 27 2.27 13.09 22.27
N GLN A 28 0.99 13.45 22.07
CA GLN A 28 0.25 13.13 20.85
C GLN A 28 0.95 13.68 19.59
N SER A 29 1.75 14.74 19.72
CA SER A 29 2.52 15.31 18.61
C SER A 29 3.63 14.38 18.06
N LEU A 30 3.95 13.29 18.77
CA LEU A 30 4.87 12.25 18.28
C LEU A 30 4.27 11.47 17.10
N ASN A 31 2.94 11.36 17.03
CA ASN A 31 2.26 10.53 16.04
C ASN A 31 1.46 11.36 15.01
N GLN A 32 1.12 12.61 15.33
CA GLN A 32 0.34 13.48 14.45
C GLN A 32 0.68 14.95 14.69
N LEU A 33 0.30 15.85 13.78
CA LEU A 33 0.51 17.28 14.00
C LEU A 33 -0.43 17.81 15.09
N VAL A 34 0.11 18.58 16.03
CA VAL A 34 -0.69 19.29 17.05
C VAL A 34 -0.52 20.79 16.85
N VAL A 35 -1.64 21.49 16.68
CA VAL A 35 -1.69 22.93 16.47
C VAL A 35 -2.18 23.59 17.75
N PHE A 36 -1.28 24.22 18.49
CA PHE A 36 -1.62 24.99 19.68
C PHE A 36 -2.07 26.39 19.29
N TYR A 37 -3.31 26.74 19.65
CA TYR A 37 -3.89 28.05 19.47
C TYR A 37 -4.02 28.77 20.81
N PHE A 38 -3.18 29.78 21.01
CA PHE A 38 -3.16 30.61 22.22
C PHE A 38 -4.04 31.83 22.03
N TRP A 39 -5.09 31.92 22.86
CA TRP A 39 -6.13 32.94 22.71
C TRP A 39 -6.51 33.57 24.06
N SER A 40 -7.20 34.72 23.98
CA SER A 40 -7.84 35.39 25.11
C SER A 40 -9.25 35.82 24.73
N PRO A 41 -10.27 35.66 25.60
CA PRO A 41 -11.64 36.10 25.33
C PRO A 41 -11.79 37.62 25.20
N GLN A 42 -10.79 38.40 25.60
CA GLN A 42 -10.83 39.86 25.60
C GLN A 42 -10.37 40.47 24.27
N ASP A 43 -9.76 39.67 23.38
CA ASP A 43 -9.19 40.14 22.12
C ASP A 43 -10.10 39.77 20.93
N LEU A 44 -10.59 40.77 20.20
CA LEU A 44 -11.47 40.56 19.06
C LEU A 44 -10.80 39.79 17.91
N HIS A 45 -9.49 39.92 17.71
CA HIS A 45 -8.77 39.23 16.65
C HIS A 45 -8.70 37.71 16.90
N CYS A 46 -8.85 37.28 18.16
CA CYS A 46 -8.94 35.86 18.49
C CYS A 46 -10.20 35.20 17.89
N HIS A 47 -11.33 35.91 17.85
CA HIS A 47 -12.57 35.33 17.33
C HIS A 47 -12.53 35.06 15.82
N GLU A 48 -11.89 35.94 15.05
CA GLU A 48 -11.73 35.77 13.60
C GLU A 48 -10.83 34.57 13.29
N LEU A 49 -9.68 34.49 13.97
CA LEU A 49 -8.75 33.39 13.78
C LEU A 49 -9.33 32.04 14.25
N GLU A 50 -10.07 32.04 15.36
CA GLU A 50 -10.75 30.85 15.86
C GLU A 50 -11.72 30.28 14.83
N ALA A 51 -12.55 31.12 14.19
CA ALA A 51 -13.48 30.68 13.16
C ALA A 51 -12.77 30.05 11.96
N THR A 52 -11.61 30.57 11.57
CA THR A 52 -10.78 30.01 10.50
C THR A 52 -10.16 28.68 10.91
N LEU A 53 -9.57 28.59 12.10
CA LEU A 53 -8.96 27.36 12.60
C LEU A 53 -9.99 26.24 12.82
N ASP A 54 -11.18 26.57 13.30
CA ASP A 54 -12.27 25.60 13.46
C ASP A 54 -12.71 25.06 12.10
N LYS A 55 -12.84 25.90 11.06
CA LYS A 55 -13.12 25.42 9.70
C LYS A 55 -12.04 24.46 9.21
N LEU A 56 -10.76 24.82 9.36
CA LEU A 56 -9.64 23.98 8.95
C LEU A 56 -9.59 22.65 9.71
N ALA A 57 -9.92 22.66 11.00
CA ALA A 57 -10.00 21.44 11.82
C ALA A 57 -11.08 20.46 11.31
N HIS A 58 -12.16 20.97 10.73
CA HIS A 58 -13.19 20.15 10.10
C HIS A 58 -12.81 19.72 8.68
N GLU A 59 -12.19 20.60 7.89
CA GLU A 59 -11.76 20.29 6.51
C GLU A 59 -10.65 19.23 6.49
N TYR A 60 -9.69 19.31 7.40
CA TYR A 60 -8.60 18.34 7.54
C TYR A 60 -8.83 17.41 8.74
N ALA A 61 -10.09 17.03 8.98
CA ALA A 61 -10.46 16.15 10.10
C ALA A 61 -9.55 14.91 10.15
N GLY A 62 -9.06 14.61 11.36
CA GLY A 62 -8.15 13.49 11.62
C GLY A 62 -6.69 13.67 11.20
N GLN A 63 -6.33 14.74 10.47
CA GLN A 63 -4.93 14.97 10.07
C GLN A 63 -4.12 15.78 11.10
N PHE A 64 -4.80 16.54 11.96
CA PHE A 64 -4.17 17.26 13.07
C PHE A 64 -5.13 17.43 14.24
N THR A 65 -4.56 17.78 15.40
CA THR A 65 -5.32 18.17 16.61
C THR A 65 -5.22 19.67 16.84
N LEU A 66 -6.35 20.36 16.96
CA LEU A 66 -6.41 21.78 17.36
C LEU A 66 -6.50 21.88 18.88
N ALA A 67 -5.43 22.34 19.51
CA ALA A 67 -5.29 22.52 20.96
C ALA A 67 -5.52 23.99 21.35
N LYS A 68 -6.70 24.33 21.85
CA LYS A 68 -7.06 25.70 22.26
C LYS A 68 -6.59 25.98 23.70
N VAL A 69 -5.72 26.98 23.87
CA VAL A 69 -5.14 27.39 25.16
C VAL A 69 -5.63 28.79 25.53
N ASN A 70 -6.42 28.89 26.60
CA ASN A 70 -6.85 30.17 27.14
C ASN A 70 -5.73 30.79 27.99
N CYS A 71 -5.11 31.87 27.50
CA CYS A 71 -3.98 32.51 28.15
C CYS A 71 -4.36 33.27 29.44
N ASP A 72 -5.61 33.72 29.56
CA ASP A 72 -6.10 34.38 30.79
C ASP A 72 -6.14 33.39 31.96
N GLN A 73 -6.39 32.12 31.69
CA GLN A 73 -6.46 31.04 32.68
C GLN A 73 -5.12 30.31 32.86
N LEU A 74 -4.36 30.16 31.78
CA LEU A 74 -3.15 29.31 31.72
C LEU A 74 -1.90 30.11 31.35
N GLY A 75 -1.76 31.34 31.86
CA GLY A 75 -0.63 32.21 31.50
C GLY A 75 0.76 31.61 31.74
N HIS A 76 0.91 30.77 32.77
CA HIS A 76 2.17 30.09 33.05
C HIS A 76 2.53 29.04 31.98
N ILE A 77 1.53 28.39 31.38
CA ILE A 77 1.70 27.46 30.25
C ILE A 77 2.09 28.25 29.01
N SER A 78 1.35 29.31 28.68
CA SER A 78 1.65 30.15 27.52
C SER A 78 3.10 30.67 27.56
N ALA A 79 3.57 31.07 28.74
CA ALA A 79 4.96 31.50 28.94
C ALA A 79 5.99 30.38 28.68
N GLN A 80 5.70 29.12 29.05
CA GLN A 80 6.60 27.98 28.78
C GLN A 80 6.76 27.69 27.29
N PHE A 81 5.71 27.93 26.51
CA PHE A 81 5.74 27.85 25.04
C PHE A 81 6.37 29.09 24.38
N GLY A 82 6.82 30.07 25.18
CA GLY A 82 7.44 31.30 24.70
C GLY A 82 6.46 32.31 24.10
N VAL A 83 5.15 32.14 24.33
CA VAL A 83 4.10 33.01 23.80
C VAL A 83 4.11 34.34 24.52
N ARG A 84 4.25 35.43 23.77
CA ARG A 84 4.32 36.81 24.30
C ARG A 84 3.09 37.65 23.96
N THR A 85 2.41 37.29 22.88
CA THR A 85 1.25 38.01 22.35
C THR A 85 0.14 37.01 22.01
N VAL A 86 -1.11 37.45 22.10
CA VAL A 86 -2.27 36.71 21.61
C VAL A 86 -2.92 37.51 20.46
N PRO A 87 -3.51 36.84 19.45
CA PRO A 87 -3.46 35.39 19.21
C PRO A 87 -2.09 34.90 18.73
N THR A 88 -1.70 33.69 19.10
CA THR A 88 -0.51 33.00 18.57
C THR A 88 -0.86 31.55 18.23
N VAL A 89 -0.34 31.06 17.11
CA VAL A 89 -0.50 29.66 16.68
C VAL A 89 0.87 29.01 16.58
N LEU A 90 1.04 27.86 17.23
CA LEU A 90 2.25 27.05 17.16
C LEU A 90 1.92 25.66 16.60
N PHE A 91 2.68 25.24 15.60
CA PHE A 91 2.64 23.90 15.04
C PHE A 91 3.69 23.06 15.75
N VAL A 92 3.25 21.98 16.40
CA VAL A 92 4.10 21.10 17.21
C VAL A 92 4.07 19.70 16.61
N ARG A 93 5.26 19.15 16.39
CA ARG A 93 5.49 17.79 15.89
C ARG A 93 6.71 17.23 16.59
N GLU A 94 6.71 15.93 16.89
CA GLU A 94 7.78 15.26 17.63
C GLU A 94 8.11 15.94 18.97
N ALA A 95 7.07 16.41 19.68
CA ALA A 95 7.15 17.18 20.92
C ALA A 95 7.96 18.49 20.82
N ARG A 96 8.10 19.06 19.61
CA ARG A 96 8.84 20.30 19.36
C ARG A 96 8.05 21.26 18.47
N PRO A 97 8.15 22.59 18.68
CA PRO A 97 7.60 23.58 17.75
C PRO A 97 8.36 23.51 16.41
N VAL A 98 7.66 23.22 15.32
CA VAL A 98 8.23 23.16 13.96
C VAL A 98 7.92 24.42 13.16
N HIS A 99 6.82 25.10 13.47
CA HIS A 99 6.43 26.37 12.85
C HIS A 99 5.49 27.16 13.76
N GLY A 100 5.23 28.43 13.44
CA GLY A 100 4.27 29.23 14.17
C GLY A 100 4.11 30.63 13.59
N PHE A 101 3.03 31.31 13.96
CA PHE A 101 2.78 32.70 13.62
C PHE A 101 2.06 33.42 14.76
N GLU A 102 2.28 34.74 14.82
CA GLU A 102 1.65 35.64 15.78
C GLU A 102 0.67 36.57 15.03
N GLY A 103 -0.43 36.93 15.70
CA GLY A 103 -1.44 37.84 15.17
C GLY A 103 -2.31 37.25 14.05
N LEU A 104 -3.03 38.13 13.35
CA LEU A 104 -3.87 37.74 12.21
C LEU A 104 -3.03 37.46 10.97
N GLN A 105 -3.44 36.44 10.24
CA GLN A 105 -2.90 36.06 8.94
C GLN A 105 -4.06 35.91 7.95
N THR A 106 -3.76 36.02 6.65
CA THR A 106 -4.77 35.75 5.62
C THR A 106 -5.10 34.26 5.58
N ASP A 107 -6.35 33.91 5.27
CA ASP A 107 -6.82 32.52 5.13
C ASP A 107 -5.93 31.73 4.16
N GLU A 108 -5.50 32.34 3.05
CA GLU A 108 -4.59 31.75 2.07
C GLU A 108 -3.23 31.37 2.68
N ASN A 109 -2.62 32.26 3.47
CA ASN A 109 -1.34 31.98 4.12
C ASN A 109 -1.47 30.87 5.16
N ILE A 110 -2.54 30.88 5.96
CA ILE A 110 -2.82 29.84 6.95
C ILE A 110 -2.96 28.49 6.23
N ARG A 111 -3.81 28.40 5.20
CA ARG A 111 -4.01 27.19 4.40
C ARG A 111 -2.71 26.65 3.79
N LYS A 112 -1.85 27.54 3.28
CA LYS A 112 -0.56 27.16 2.71
C LYS A 112 0.37 26.53 3.76
N MET A 113 0.43 27.09 4.98
CA MET A 113 1.20 26.51 6.08
C MET A 113 0.67 25.14 6.47
N PHE A 114 -0.66 24.99 6.60
CA PHE A 114 -1.29 23.70 6.88
C PHE A 114 -0.99 22.67 5.79
N ALA A 115 -1.18 23.01 4.52
CA ALA A 115 -0.91 22.10 3.41
C ALA A 115 0.55 21.60 3.41
N GLN A 116 1.51 22.49 3.60
CA GLN A 116 2.92 22.13 3.65
C GLN A 116 3.26 21.19 4.83
N LEU A 117 2.69 21.46 6.00
CA LEU A 117 2.96 20.67 7.21
C LEU A 117 2.21 19.34 7.22
N LEU A 118 1.01 19.29 6.65
CA LEU A 118 0.18 18.08 6.54
C LEU A 118 0.66 17.13 5.43
N GLN A 119 1.17 17.63 4.31
CA GLN A 119 1.76 16.77 3.25
C GLN A 119 2.93 15.92 3.74
N GLN A 120 3.64 16.35 4.79
CA GLN A 120 4.66 15.52 5.42
C GLN A 120 4.10 14.35 6.27
N HIS A 121 2.77 14.19 6.33
CA HIS A 121 2.05 13.15 7.06
C HIS A 121 1.00 12.43 6.18
N GLU A 122 1.01 12.59 4.85
CA GLU A 122 0.33 11.57 4.04
C GLU A 122 0.95 10.21 4.39
N LYS A 123 0.12 9.25 4.81
CA LYS A 123 0.56 7.90 5.16
C LYS A 123 1.54 7.44 4.11
N SER A 124 2.72 6.99 4.54
CA SER A 124 3.70 6.47 3.61
C SER A 124 3.08 5.35 2.77
N PRO A 125 3.54 5.13 1.53
CA PRO A 125 3.04 4.01 0.70
C PRO A 125 3.08 2.66 1.43
N LEU A 126 4.05 2.48 2.34
CA LEU A 126 4.17 1.29 3.19
C LEU A 126 3.04 1.20 4.23
N GLU A 127 2.69 2.28 4.90
CA GLU A 127 1.57 2.31 5.85
C GLU A 127 0.23 2.07 5.14
N GLN A 128 0.03 2.70 3.98
CA GLN A 128 -1.17 2.47 3.15
C GLN A 128 -1.25 1.01 2.68
N ALA A 129 -0.13 0.44 2.21
CA ALA A 129 -0.08 -0.96 1.83
C ALA A 129 -0.37 -1.88 3.02
N SER A 130 0.24 -1.63 4.19
CA SER A 130 0.01 -2.44 5.39
C SER A 130 -1.47 -2.47 5.82
N GLU A 131 -2.18 -1.35 5.70
CA GLU A 131 -3.62 -1.30 5.99
C GLU A 131 -4.43 -2.12 4.97
N LEU A 132 -4.12 -1.98 3.69
CA LEU A 132 -4.76 -2.76 2.64
C LEU A 132 -4.52 -4.27 2.83
N LEU A 133 -3.33 -4.67 3.27
CA LEU A 133 -3.02 -6.07 3.59
C LEU A 133 -3.81 -6.57 4.80
N ALA A 134 -3.92 -5.76 5.87
CA ALA A 134 -4.74 -6.10 7.02
C ALA A 134 -6.24 -6.27 6.65
N GLU A 135 -6.70 -5.57 5.62
CA GLU A 135 -8.05 -5.71 5.06
C GLU A 135 -8.17 -6.82 3.99
N GLY A 136 -7.08 -7.52 3.65
CA GLY A 136 -7.05 -8.56 2.61
C GLY A 136 -7.12 -8.03 1.17
N LYS A 137 -6.93 -6.73 0.96
CA LYS A 137 -6.98 -6.04 -0.34
C LYS A 137 -5.65 -6.11 -1.09
N ASN A 138 -5.18 -7.33 -1.32
CA ASN A 138 -3.85 -7.61 -1.88
C ASN A 138 -3.63 -7.00 -3.27
N LEU A 139 -4.67 -6.93 -4.10
CA LEU A 139 -4.62 -6.32 -5.43
C LEU A 139 -4.42 -4.79 -5.38
N GLU A 140 -4.97 -4.13 -4.38
CA GLU A 140 -4.82 -2.68 -4.18
C GLU A 140 -3.47 -2.35 -3.51
N ALA A 141 -2.98 -3.23 -2.64
CA ALA A 141 -1.68 -3.07 -1.98
C ALA A 141 -0.49 -3.24 -2.95
N LEU A 142 -0.60 -4.14 -3.93
CA LEU A 142 0.47 -4.47 -4.85
C LEU A 142 1.11 -3.26 -5.57
N PRO A 143 0.35 -2.31 -6.20
CA PRO A 143 0.96 -1.16 -6.86
C PRO A 143 1.74 -0.25 -5.89
N LEU A 144 1.23 -0.06 -4.65
CA LEU A 144 1.88 0.78 -3.65
C LEU A 144 3.21 0.17 -3.18
N LEU A 145 3.22 -1.14 -2.90
CA LEU A 145 4.44 -1.86 -2.52
C LEU A 145 5.45 -1.89 -3.67
N LYS A 146 5.00 -2.00 -4.92
CA LYS A 146 5.90 -1.94 -6.09
C LYS A 146 6.55 -0.57 -6.24
N GLU A 147 5.80 0.51 -6.04
CA GLU A 147 6.33 1.87 -6.10
C GLU A 147 7.36 2.09 -4.98
N ALA A 148 7.02 1.72 -3.75
CA ALA A 148 7.93 1.79 -2.62
C ALA A 148 9.20 0.97 -2.88
N TYR A 149 9.07 -0.26 -3.40
CA TYR A 149 10.21 -1.15 -3.66
C TYR A 149 11.12 -0.62 -4.76
N GLN A 150 10.58 0.12 -5.74
CA GLN A 150 11.40 0.80 -6.74
C GLN A 150 12.20 1.96 -6.15
N ALA A 151 11.68 2.62 -5.12
CA ALA A 151 12.37 3.71 -4.43
C ALA A 151 13.51 3.19 -3.52
N ASP A 152 13.29 2.08 -2.82
CA ASP A 152 14.31 1.42 -2.00
C ASP A 152 14.28 -0.12 -2.15
N PRO A 153 14.99 -0.67 -3.15
CA PRO A 153 15.04 -2.11 -3.37
C PRO A 153 15.81 -2.91 -2.32
N GLN A 154 16.53 -2.26 -1.39
CA GLN A 154 17.31 -2.94 -0.35
C GLN A 154 16.55 -3.09 0.96
N ASP A 155 15.39 -2.43 1.10
CA ASP A 155 14.51 -2.59 2.24
C ASP A 155 13.99 -4.04 2.31
N THR A 156 14.45 -4.77 3.34
CA THR A 156 14.10 -6.18 3.52
C THR A 156 12.64 -6.33 3.96
N GLU A 157 12.11 -5.46 4.81
CA GLU A 157 10.72 -5.54 5.24
C GLU A 157 9.78 -5.36 4.05
N LEU A 158 10.09 -4.39 3.20
CA LEU A 158 9.35 -4.14 1.97
C LEU A 158 9.42 -5.32 0.99
N SER A 159 10.59 -5.95 0.87
CA SER A 159 10.77 -7.17 0.07
C SER A 159 9.91 -8.32 0.58
N LEU A 160 9.85 -8.53 1.90
CA LEU A 160 9.02 -9.57 2.53
C LEU A 160 7.53 -9.30 2.33
N PHE A 161 7.06 -8.06 2.51
CA PHE A 161 5.65 -7.69 2.23
C PHE A 161 5.29 -7.91 0.77
N LEU A 162 6.15 -7.48 -0.16
CA LEU A 162 5.88 -7.64 -1.58
C LEU A 162 5.84 -9.13 -1.96
N ALA A 163 6.73 -9.96 -1.42
CA ALA A 163 6.72 -11.41 -1.62
C ALA A 163 5.44 -12.05 -1.07
N GLU A 164 4.99 -11.67 0.12
CA GLU A 164 3.73 -12.15 0.73
C GLU A 164 2.52 -11.84 -0.15
N VAL A 165 2.43 -10.61 -0.67
CA VAL A 165 1.37 -10.23 -1.62
C VAL A 165 1.43 -11.07 -2.88
N HIS A 166 2.61 -11.26 -3.46
CA HIS A 166 2.77 -12.09 -4.65
C HIS A 166 2.32 -13.54 -4.39
N ILE A 167 2.65 -14.14 -3.24
CA ILE A 167 2.17 -15.48 -2.87
C ILE A 167 0.65 -15.51 -2.80
N SER A 168 0.03 -14.52 -2.13
CA SER A 168 -1.43 -14.45 -1.99
C SER A 168 -2.16 -14.31 -3.34
N LEU A 169 -1.51 -13.72 -4.33
CA LEU A 169 -2.00 -13.56 -5.70
C LEU A 169 -1.60 -14.74 -6.62
N ASN A 170 -1.03 -15.80 -6.05
CA ASN A 170 -0.50 -16.98 -6.74
C ASN A 170 0.59 -16.65 -7.79
N GLN A 171 1.32 -15.56 -7.58
CA GLN A 171 2.44 -15.08 -8.42
C GLN A 171 3.77 -15.58 -7.83
N LEU A 172 3.91 -16.91 -7.72
CA LEU A 172 4.97 -17.57 -6.96
C LEU A 172 6.38 -17.26 -7.50
N GLU A 173 6.55 -17.14 -8.82
CA GLU A 173 7.85 -16.82 -9.39
C GLU A 173 8.31 -15.40 -9.07
N ASP A 174 7.39 -14.45 -9.00
CA ASP A 174 7.73 -13.07 -8.67
C ASP A 174 8.03 -12.95 -7.16
N ALA A 175 7.26 -13.63 -6.31
CA ALA A 175 7.59 -13.77 -4.89
C ALA A 175 8.99 -14.36 -4.68
N GLN A 176 9.30 -15.46 -5.35
CA GLN A 176 10.59 -16.12 -5.22
C GLN A 176 11.75 -15.21 -5.64
N LYS A 177 11.64 -14.49 -6.77
CA LYS A 177 12.68 -13.55 -7.22
C LYS A 177 12.94 -12.45 -6.20
N ILE A 178 11.90 -11.96 -5.52
CA ILE A 178 12.04 -10.93 -4.49
C ILE A 178 12.74 -11.53 -3.27
N LEU A 179 12.37 -12.74 -2.83
CA LEU A 179 13.07 -13.40 -1.73
C LEU A 179 14.55 -13.67 -2.07
N GLU A 180 14.89 -13.96 -3.32
CA GLU A 180 16.28 -14.15 -3.75
C GLU A 180 17.14 -12.87 -3.66
N THR A 181 16.54 -11.67 -3.55
CA THR A 181 17.30 -10.42 -3.36
C THR A 181 17.69 -10.17 -1.89
N ILE A 182 17.07 -10.87 -0.94
CA ILE A 182 17.28 -10.63 0.49
C ILE A 182 18.65 -11.18 0.94
N PRO A 183 19.54 -10.33 1.51
CA PRO A 183 20.84 -10.75 2.03
C PRO A 183 20.73 -11.83 3.10
N LEU A 184 21.71 -12.74 3.16
CA LEU A 184 21.73 -13.85 4.12
C LEU A 184 21.59 -13.40 5.59
N GLU A 185 22.15 -12.25 5.94
CA GLU A 185 22.05 -11.65 7.27
C GLU A 185 20.63 -11.26 7.69
N ASN A 186 19.73 -11.05 6.72
CA ASN A 186 18.34 -10.66 6.95
C ASN A 186 17.34 -11.80 6.64
N GLN A 187 17.81 -13.03 6.41
CA GLN A 187 16.95 -14.20 6.21
C GLN A 187 16.45 -14.74 7.55
N ASP A 188 15.46 -14.06 8.11
CA ASP A 188 14.86 -14.36 9.39
C ASP A 188 13.77 -15.46 9.31
N GLN A 189 13.00 -15.68 10.38
CA GLN A 189 11.93 -16.67 10.38
C GLN A 189 10.85 -16.37 9.31
N ARG A 190 10.49 -15.10 9.12
CA ARG A 190 9.45 -14.70 8.16
C ARG A 190 9.88 -15.01 6.73
N TYR A 191 11.15 -14.79 6.40
CA TYR A 191 11.73 -15.22 5.12
C TYR A 191 11.51 -16.71 4.86
N HIS A 192 11.86 -17.56 5.83
CA HIS A 192 11.75 -19.02 5.70
C HIS A 192 10.30 -19.49 5.62
N ASP A 193 9.38 -18.87 6.36
CA ASP A 193 7.95 -19.17 6.29
C ASP A 193 7.38 -18.87 4.89
N LEU A 194 7.80 -17.77 4.25
CA LEU A 194 7.40 -17.42 2.89
C LEU A 194 7.96 -18.41 1.85
N LEU A 195 9.21 -18.86 2.00
CA LEU A 195 9.77 -19.92 1.16
C LEU A 195 8.98 -21.22 1.28
N MET A 196 8.68 -21.64 2.51
CA MET A 196 7.85 -22.82 2.77
C MET A 196 6.45 -22.68 2.18
N ALA A 197 5.85 -21.49 2.24
CA ALA A 197 4.57 -21.21 1.60
C ALA A 197 4.66 -21.38 0.08
N ILE A 198 5.70 -20.83 -0.57
CA ILE A 198 5.93 -21.02 -2.01
C ILE A 198 6.07 -22.50 -2.35
N GLU A 199 6.87 -23.26 -1.59
CA GLU A 199 7.05 -24.70 -1.83
C GLU A 199 5.73 -25.47 -1.67
N SER A 200 4.96 -25.19 -0.63
CA SER A 200 3.66 -25.80 -0.40
C SER A 200 2.69 -25.51 -1.54
N HIS A 201 2.66 -24.28 -2.04
CA HIS A 201 1.84 -23.91 -3.21
C HIS A 201 2.28 -24.66 -4.46
N LYS A 202 3.59 -24.78 -4.72
CA LYS A 202 4.12 -25.54 -5.86
C LYS A 202 3.78 -27.03 -5.77
N GLN A 203 3.92 -27.63 -4.59
CA GLN A 203 3.57 -29.04 -4.38
C GLN A 203 2.08 -29.31 -4.58
N ALA A 204 1.22 -28.40 -4.09
CA ALA A 204 -0.22 -28.50 -4.31
C ALA A 204 -0.58 -28.43 -5.81
N ALA A 205 0.20 -27.69 -6.60
CA ALA A 205 0.03 -27.57 -8.05
C ALA A 205 0.72 -28.69 -8.86
N ASP A 206 1.48 -29.60 -8.24
CA ASP A 206 2.23 -30.65 -8.92
C ASP A 206 1.57 -32.03 -8.75
N SER A 207 0.40 -32.20 -9.36
CA SER A 207 -0.38 -33.44 -9.26
C SER A 207 0.33 -34.62 -9.96
N PRO A 208 0.08 -35.87 -9.53
CA PRO A 208 0.63 -37.07 -10.20
C PRO A 208 0.26 -37.15 -11.69
N GLU A 209 -0.90 -36.60 -12.08
CA GLU A 209 -1.34 -36.51 -13.46
C GLU A 209 -0.45 -35.57 -14.27
N ILE A 210 -0.14 -34.38 -13.74
CA ILE A 210 0.77 -33.41 -14.38
C ILE A 210 2.17 -33.99 -14.49
N GLN A 211 2.68 -34.65 -13.44
CA GLN A 211 3.99 -35.31 -13.47
C GLN A 211 4.07 -36.37 -14.57
N LYS A 212 3.02 -37.17 -14.75
CA LYS A 212 2.94 -38.17 -15.82
C LYS A 212 2.93 -37.51 -17.21
N LEU A 213 2.12 -36.49 -17.41
CA LEU A 213 2.06 -35.74 -18.69
C LEU A 213 3.40 -35.07 -19.02
N LEU A 214 4.11 -34.53 -18.03
CA LEU A 214 5.45 -33.99 -18.21
C LEU A 214 6.45 -35.07 -18.69
N GLN A 215 6.40 -36.26 -18.12
CA GLN A 215 7.26 -37.39 -18.54
C GLN A 215 6.94 -37.83 -19.98
N GLU A 216 5.67 -37.95 -20.33
CA GLU A 216 5.24 -38.28 -21.69
C GLU A 216 5.67 -37.18 -22.68
N MET A 217 5.54 -35.91 -22.28
CA MET A 217 5.90 -34.75 -23.10
C MET A 217 7.41 -34.68 -23.36
N ALA A 218 8.23 -35.06 -22.37
CA ALA A 218 9.67 -35.19 -22.54
C ALA A 218 10.05 -36.31 -23.53
N ALA A 219 9.28 -37.41 -23.56
CA ALA A 219 9.49 -38.50 -24.51
C ALA A 219 8.99 -38.16 -25.93
N GLN A 220 7.98 -37.28 -26.06
CA GLN A 220 7.36 -36.91 -27.33
C GLN A 220 7.26 -35.38 -27.48
N PRO A 221 8.38 -34.66 -27.63
CA PRO A 221 8.42 -33.20 -27.57
C PRO A 221 7.71 -32.49 -28.73
N GLU A 222 7.37 -33.20 -29.81
CA GLU A 222 6.66 -32.67 -30.97
C GLU A 222 5.17 -33.06 -31.00
N ASN A 223 4.67 -33.75 -29.97
CA ASN A 223 3.27 -34.15 -29.90
C ASN A 223 2.39 -32.98 -29.44
N ALA A 224 1.72 -32.34 -30.39
CA ALA A 224 0.86 -31.18 -30.14
C ALA A 224 -0.35 -31.50 -29.26
N GLU A 225 -0.93 -32.70 -29.40
CA GLU A 225 -2.10 -33.12 -28.61
C GLU A 225 -1.73 -33.26 -27.13
N LEU A 226 -0.57 -33.86 -26.87
CA LEU A 226 -0.03 -34.00 -25.52
C LEU A 226 0.31 -32.63 -24.89
N ALA A 227 0.85 -31.72 -25.68
CA ALA A 227 1.12 -30.35 -25.23
C ALA A 227 -0.16 -29.60 -24.83
N ILE A 228 -1.26 -29.78 -25.57
CA ILE A 228 -2.57 -29.19 -25.26
C ILE A 228 -3.13 -29.76 -23.95
N GLN A 229 -3.06 -31.08 -23.77
CA GLN A 229 -3.52 -31.74 -22.55
C GLN A 229 -2.72 -31.27 -21.33
N LEU A 230 -1.40 -31.27 -21.43
CA LEU A 230 -0.52 -30.77 -20.38
C LEU A 230 -0.78 -29.30 -20.06
N ALA A 231 -0.88 -28.43 -21.08
CA ALA A 231 -1.15 -27.01 -20.87
C ALA A 231 -2.51 -26.77 -20.19
N SER A 232 -3.53 -27.56 -20.54
CA SER A 232 -4.84 -27.49 -19.88
C SER A 232 -4.75 -27.88 -18.41
N LYS A 233 -4.02 -28.95 -18.08
CA LYS A 233 -3.81 -29.38 -16.69
C LYS A 233 -2.98 -28.39 -15.88
N LEU A 234 -1.95 -27.80 -16.49
CA LEU A 234 -1.18 -26.72 -15.89
C LEU A 234 -2.05 -25.47 -15.62
N HIS A 235 -2.95 -25.12 -16.54
CA HIS A 235 -3.89 -24.02 -16.35
C HIS A 235 -4.87 -24.28 -15.19
N GLU A 236 -5.41 -25.51 -15.07
CA GLU A 236 -6.32 -25.91 -13.98
C GLU A 236 -5.73 -25.67 -12.59
N VAL A 237 -4.42 -25.83 -12.44
CA VAL A 237 -3.69 -25.63 -11.17
C VAL A 237 -3.01 -24.27 -11.05
N GLY A 238 -3.29 -23.34 -11.98
CA GLY A 238 -2.73 -21.99 -11.95
C GLY A 238 -1.29 -21.84 -12.45
N ARG A 239 -0.65 -22.92 -12.97
CA ARG A 239 0.68 -22.91 -13.62
C ARG A 239 0.61 -22.34 -15.05
N ASN A 240 -0.01 -21.18 -15.16
CA ASN A 240 -0.38 -20.53 -16.42
C ASN A 240 0.83 -20.16 -17.27
N LYS A 241 1.93 -19.73 -16.64
CA LYS A 241 3.14 -19.34 -17.36
C LYS A 241 3.75 -20.52 -18.12
N GLU A 242 3.84 -21.69 -17.49
CA GLU A 242 4.35 -22.91 -18.11
C GLU A 242 3.42 -23.40 -19.23
N ALA A 243 2.11 -23.37 -19.00
CA ALA A 243 1.11 -23.70 -20.02
C ALA A 243 1.26 -22.83 -21.28
N LEU A 244 1.35 -21.50 -21.09
CA LEU A 244 1.50 -20.54 -22.18
C LEU A 244 2.85 -20.67 -22.89
N GLU A 245 3.93 -20.89 -22.14
CA GLU A 245 5.28 -21.06 -22.70
C GLU A 245 5.38 -22.33 -23.55
N LEU A 246 4.80 -23.44 -23.08
CA LEU A 246 4.72 -24.71 -23.81
C LEU A 246 4.01 -24.53 -25.15
N LEU A 247 2.78 -24.00 -25.13
CA LEU A 247 1.98 -23.83 -26.35
C LEU A 247 2.62 -22.81 -27.31
N LEU A 248 3.20 -21.71 -26.79
CA LEU A 248 3.92 -20.74 -27.61
C LEU A 248 5.13 -21.38 -28.31
N GLY A 249 5.82 -22.32 -27.66
CA GLY A 249 6.92 -23.08 -28.24
C GLY A 249 6.52 -23.83 -29.51
N PHE A 250 5.30 -24.40 -29.56
CA PHE A 250 4.74 -25.03 -30.75
C PHE A 250 4.41 -24.00 -31.83
N LEU A 251 3.72 -22.91 -31.48
CA LEU A 251 3.32 -21.87 -32.44
C LEU A 251 4.50 -21.18 -33.12
N LYS A 252 5.65 -21.09 -32.44
CA LYS A 252 6.90 -20.58 -33.04
C LYS A 252 7.44 -21.48 -34.15
N LYS A 253 7.14 -22.78 -34.13
CA LYS A 253 7.57 -23.75 -35.15
C LYS A 253 6.53 -23.90 -36.26
N ASP A 254 5.26 -24.00 -35.85
CA ASP A 254 4.13 -24.19 -36.76
C ASP A 254 2.88 -23.51 -36.18
N LEU A 255 2.38 -22.48 -36.87
CA LEU A 255 1.15 -21.76 -36.50
C LEU A 255 -0.11 -22.61 -36.62
N SER A 256 -0.05 -23.71 -37.38
CA SER A 256 -1.12 -24.68 -37.58
C SER A 256 -0.97 -25.95 -36.72
N ALA A 257 -0.02 -25.96 -35.78
CA ALA A 257 0.24 -27.10 -34.90
C ALA A 257 -1.05 -27.64 -34.24
N GLY A 258 -1.21 -28.96 -34.27
CA GLY A 258 -2.42 -29.62 -33.77
C GLY A 258 -3.69 -29.18 -34.50
N ASN A 259 -3.63 -28.97 -35.81
CA ASN A 259 -4.75 -28.45 -36.63
C ASN A 259 -5.29 -27.09 -36.15
N GLY A 260 -4.43 -26.27 -35.55
CA GLY A 260 -4.77 -24.97 -34.99
C GLY A 260 -5.33 -25.01 -33.56
N GLU A 261 -5.47 -26.18 -32.94
CA GLU A 261 -5.95 -26.30 -31.56
C GLU A 261 -4.96 -25.72 -30.55
N VAL A 262 -3.64 -25.85 -30.78
CA VAL A 262 -2.61 -25.24 -29.92
C VAL A 262 -2.84 -23.74 -29.78
N LYS A 263 -3.11 -23.05 -30.91
CA LYS A 263 -3.38 -21.61 -30.93
C LYS A 263 -4.67 -21.29 -30.18
N LYS A 264 -5.71 -22.09 -30.39
CA LYS A 264 -7.00 -21.91 -29.73
C LYS A 264 -6.84 -22.04 -28.21
N THR A 265 -6.25 -23.12 -27.72
CA THR A 265 -6.02 -23.36 -26.28
C THR A 265 -5.21 -22.23 -25.65
N LEU A 266 -4.14 -21.75 -26.32
CA LEU A 266 -3.34 -20.65 -25.81
C LEU A 266 -4.16 -19.35 -25.68
N MET A 267 -5.00 -19.05 -26.66
CA MET A 267 -5.86 -17.86 -26.62
C MET A 267 -6.98 -18.00 -25.58
N ASP A 268 -7.51 -19.19 -25.37
CA ASP A 268 -8.51 -19.49 -24.34
C ASP A 268 -7.91 -19.25 -22.94
N ILE A 269 -6.68 -19.72 -22.68
CA ILE A 269 -5.96 -19.45 -21.41
C ILE A 269 -5.70 -17.96 -21.21
N ILE A 270 -5.21 -17.24 -22.23
CA ILE A 270 -5.00 -15.78 -22.17
C ILE A 270 -6.31 -15.04 -21.87
N SER A 271 -7.43 -15.51 -22.41
CA SER A 271 -8.74 -14.91 -22.20
C SER A 271 -9.26 -15.18 -20.80
N ALA A 272 -9.05 -16.39 -20.27
CA ALA A 272 -9.43 -16.79 -18.93
C ALA A 272 -8.68 -16.00 -17.83
N LEU A 273 -7.41 -15.65 -18.07
CA LEU A 273 -6.62 -14.77 -17.18
C LEU A 273 -7.15 -13.32 -17.12
N GLY A 274 -7.90 -12.88 -18.13
CA GLY A 274 -8.48 -11.54 -18.19
C GLY A 274 -7.54 -10.46 -18.76
N ALA A 275 -8.10 -9.25 -18.93
CA ALA A 275 -7.40 -8.13 -19.56
C ALA A 275 -6.41 -7.40 -18.65
N GLY A 276 -6.61 -7.45 -17.33
CA GLY A 276 -5.75 -6.80 -16.33
C GLY A 276 -4.52 -7.61 -15.92
N ASP A 277 -4.42 -8.85 -16.35
CA ASP A 277 -3.30 -9.73 -15.99
C ASP A 277 -2.04 -9.42 -16.83
N ALA A 278 -0.91 -9.27 -16.13
CA ALA A 278 0.37 -8.91 -16.75
C ALA A 278 0.92 -10.05 -17.63
N LEU A 279 0.72 -11.30 -17.22
CA LEU A 279 1.16 -12.48 -17.97
C LEU A 279 0.36 -12.62 -19.26
N ALA A 280 -0.97 -12.51 -19.17
CA ALA A 280 -1.88 -12.52 -20.32
C ALA A 280 -1.51 -11.41 -21.32
N SER A 281 -1.25 -10.20 -20.83
CA SER A 281 -0.84 -9.07 -21.66
C SER A 281 0.49 -9.31 -22.39
N LYS A 282 1.48 -9.91 -21.70
CA LYS A 282 2.77 -10.28 -22.29
C LYS A 282 2.59 -11.30 -23.42
N TYR A 283 1.89 -12.40 -23.16
CA TYR A 283 1.73 -13.47 -24.15
C TYR A 283 0.83 -13.05 -25.32
N ARG A 284 -0.20 -12.22 -25.09
CA ARG A 284 -1.02 -11.65 -26.17
C ARG A 284 -0.19 -10.87 -27.18
N ARG A 285 0.76 -10.05 -26.71
CA ARG A 285 1.71 -9.33 -27.59
C ARG A 285 2.60 -10.28 -28.39
N GLN A 286 3.12 -11.33 -27.75
CA GLN A 286 3.98 -12.32 -28.40
C GLN A 286 3.26 -13.11 -29.49
N VAL A 287 2.01 -13.52 -29.25
CA VAL A 287 1.17 -14.19 -30.26
C VAL A 287 0.90 -13.25 -31.43
N TYR A 288 0.55 -11.99 -31.15
CA TYR A 288 0.30 -11.02 -32.21
C TYR A 288 1.53 -10.83 -33.11
N SER A 289 2.74 -10.71 -32.53
CA SER A 289 3.99 -10.62 -33.29
C SER A 289 4.37 -11.88 -34.07
N LEU A 290 3.74 -13.02 -33.80
CA LEU A 290 3.95 -14.26 -34.55
C LEU A 290 2.99 -14.39 -35.74
N LEU A 291 1.88 -13.63 -35.74
CA LEU A 291 0.83 -13.70 -36.76
C LEU A 291 0.97 -12.64 -37.86
N TYR A 292 1.78 -11.61 -37.63
CA TYR A 292 1.99 -10.45 -38.50
C TYR A 292 3.49 -10.17 -38.62
#